data_AF-A0A7J3M2F6-F1
#
_entry.id   AF-A0A7J3M2F6-F1
#
_cell.length_a   1.000
_cell.length_b   1.000
_cell.length_c   1.000
_cell.angle_alpha   90.00
_cell.angle_beta   90.00
_cell.angle_gamma   90.00
#
_symmetry.space_group_name_H-M   'P 1'
#
loop_
_entity.id
_entity.type
_entity.pdbx_description
1 polymer ?
#
loop_
_entity_poly.entity_id
_entity_poly.type
_entity_poly.pdbx_seq_one_letter_code
_entity_poly.pdbx_strand_id
1 'polypeptide(L)'
;MDIVVGGGRFGLKAVEFLLAKKRDFLVLDPSNDCEVAKAFKDKFVKARAEDLPKFAEKFKPDWIFPTAPIHVVAEAIKHRFKPWNEKVNEILAGLPMKVVVSAGKGSVVVSYNRDEICIENCSSPEVCPVTKIKRPCAMFELIKFACNEAKVLVSHQLAPGIGAIKGEEFLALLREAERAEKIVVATACKCHGVITALRT
;
A
#
# COMPACT_ATOMS: atom_id res chain seq x y z
N MET A 1 14.07 7.08 -10.31
CA MET A 1 14.40 7.00 -8.86
C MET A 1 13.20 6.41 -8.15
N ASP A 2 13.36 5.69 -7.05
CA ASP A 2 12.25 5.09 -6.30
C ASP A 2 12.15 5.61 -4.87
N ILE A 3 10.98 5.44 -4.23
CA ILE A 3 10.79 5.80 -2.82
C ILE A 3 10.32 4.59 -2.03
N VAL A 4 10.93 4.35 -0.87
CA VAL A 4 10.50 3.33 0.10
C VAL A 4 9.93 4.03 1.32
N VAL A 5 8.72 3.66 1.73
CA VAL A 5 8.05 4.25 2.90
C VAL A 5 7.95 3.21 3.99
N GLY A 6 8.79 3.34 5.02
CA GLY A 6 8.99 2.39 6.12
C GLY A 6 10.30 1.64 5.97
N GLY A 7 11.27 1.92 6.85
CA GLY A 7 12.63 1.37 6.86
C GLY A 7 12.84 0.14 7.75
N GLY A 8 11.77 -0.53 8.18
CA GLY A 8 11.85 -1.80 8.93
C GLY A 8 12.28 -3.00 8.04
N ARG A 9 11.98 -4.23 8.50
CA ARG A 9 12.35 -5.48 7.79
C ARG A 9 11.97 -5.49 6.31
N PHE A 10 10.74 -5.12 5.97
CA PHE A 10 10.29 -5.10 4.57
C PHE A 10 10.89 -3.94 3.76
N GLY A 11 11.16 -2.81 4.42
CA GLY A 11 11.87 -1.69 3.82
C GLY A 11 13.29 -2.05 3.41
N LEU A 12 14.02 -2.74 4.30
CA LEU A 12 15.36 -3.24 4.03
C LEU A 12 15.37 -4.19 2.82
N LYS A 13 14.40 -5.11 2.74
CA LYS A 13 14.25 -5.99 1.56
C LYS A 13 14.02 -5.22 0.26
N ALA A 14 13.19 -4.18 0.29
CA ALA A 14 12.97 -3.33 -0.88
C ALA A 14 14.27 -2.62 -1.29
N VAL A 15 15.04 -2.11 -0.32
CA VAL A 15 16.36 -1.50 -0.55
C VAL A 15 17.33 -2.50 -1.18
N GLU A 16 17.45 -3.70 -0.62
CA GLU A 16 18.32 -4.76 -1.17
C GLU A 16 17.96 -5.11 -2.61
N PHE A 17 16.66 -5.20 -2.91
CA PHE A 17 16.17 -5.39 -4.27
C PHE A 17 16.57 -4.24 -5.21
N LEU A 18 16.41 -2.99 -4.77
CA LEU A 18 16.75 -1.81 -5.57
C LEU A 18 18.25 -1.72 -5.84
N LEU A 19 19.09 -2.01 -4.83
CA LEU A 19 20.54 -2.10 -4.96
C LEU A 19 20.95 -3.17 -5.97
N ALA A 20 20.37 -4.37 -5.88
CA ALA A 20 20.64 -5.46 -6.82
C ALA A 20 20.25 -5.10 -8.27
N LYS A 21 19.23 -4.24 -8.45
CA LYS A 21 18.81 -3.71 -9.75
C LYS A 21 19.54 -2.43 -10.16
N LYS A 22 20.52 -1.96 -9.38
CA LYS A 22 21.27 -0.70 -9.60
C LYS A 22 20.34 0.51 -9.76
N ARG A 23 19.25 0.56 -8.98
CA ARG A 23 18.29 1.66 -8.98
C ARG A 23 18.57 2.60 -7.82
N ASP A 24 18.40 3.90 -8.07
CA ASP A 24 18.51 4.92 -7.02
C ASP A 24 17.21 5.05 -6.24
N PHE A 25 17.31 5.30 -4.95
CA PHE A 25 16.16 5.33 -4.05
C PHE A 25 16.33 6.27 -2.85
N LEU A 26 15.22 6.58 -2.21
CA LEU A 26 15.15 7.28 -0.92
C LEU A 26 14.22 6.53 0.03
N VAL A 27 14.62 6.37 1.29
CA VAL A 27 13.79 5.75 2.32
C VAL A 27 13.25 6.80 3.29
N LEU A 28 11.93 6.77 3.51
CA LEU A 28 11.23 7.61 4.49
C LEU A 28 10.82 6.74 5.68
N ASP A 29 11.32 7.03 6.87
CA ASP A 29 10.86 6.42 8.13
C ASP A 29 10.87 7.46 9.27
N PRO A 30 9.90 7.44 10.19
CA PRO A 30 9.92 8.35 11.34
C PRO A 30 11.05 8.07 12.35
N SER A 31 11.66 6.88 12.31
CA SER A 31 12.70 6.44 13.25
C SER A 31 14.09 6.47 12.63
N ASN A 32 15.04 7.09 13.34
CA ASN A 32 16.47 7.01 13.00
C ASN A 32 17.09 5.65 13.34
N ASP A 33 16.34 4.77 14.03
CA ASP A 33 16.80 3.46 14.49
C ASP A 33 16.16 2.30 13.69
N CYS A 34 15.48 2.60 12.58
CA CYS A 34 14.98 1.56 11.69
C CYS A 34 16.12 0.78 11.00
N GLU A 35 15.83 -0.41 10.49
CA GLU A 35 16.82 -1.31 9.88
C GLU A 35 17.60 -0.62 8.75
N VAL A 36 16.89 0.14 7.89
CA VAL A 36 17.53 0.88 6.80
C VAL A 36 18.40 2.02 7.33
N ALA A 37 17.95 2.78 8.33
CA ALA A 37 18.74 3.89 8.87
C ALA A 37 20.07 3.42 9.49
N LYS A 38 20.08 2.22 10.07
CA LYS A 38 21.30 1.57 10.59
C LYS A 38 22.27 1.17 9.47
N ALA A 39 21.76 0.64 8.36
CA ALA A 39 22.56 0.09 7.27
C ALA A 39 22.95 1.13 6.18
N PHE A 40 22.12 2.15 5.94
CA PHE A 40 22.21 3.04 4.77
C PHE A 40 21.88 4.51 5.13
N LYS A 41 22.68 5.13 6.00
CA LYS A 41 22.44 6.50 6.50
C LYS A 41 22.22 7.56 5.41
N ASP A 42 22.96 7.49 4.31
CA ASP A 42 22.91 8.51 3.25
C ASP A 42 21.71 8.37 2.28
N LYS A 43 20.96 7.26 2.37
CA LYS A 43 19.77 6.98 1.55
C LYS A 43 18.48 7.04 2.36
N PHE A 44 18.55 7.66 3.53
CA PHE A 44 17.49 7.73 4.51
C PHE A 44 17.11 9.17 4.84
N VAL A 45 15.83 9.43 5.01
CA VAL A 45 15.30 10.70 5.52
C VAL A 45 14.27 10.42 6.62
N LYS A 46 14.43 11.11 7.75
CA LYS A 46 13.45 11.07 8.84
C LYS A 46 12.17 11.78 8.41
N ALA A 47 11.15 11.00 8.04
CA ALA A 47 9.89 11.50 7.49
C ALA A 47 8.77 10.48 7.71
N ARG A 48 7.52 10.96 7.75
CA ARG A 48 6.32 10.12 7.84
C ARG A 48 5.73 9.87 6.45
N ALA A 49 4.81 8.93 6.34
CA ALA A 49 4.05 8.72 5.11
C ALA A 49 3.22 9.96 4.70
N GLU A 50 2.83 10.80 5.66
CA GLU A 50 2.21 12.12 5.43
C GLU A 50 3.12 13.07 4.61
N ASP A 51 4.45 12.91 4.70
CA ASP A 51 5.40 13.73 3.94
C ASP A 51 5.63 13.20 2.52
N LEU A 52 5.16 11.98 2.21
CA LEU A 52 5.35 11.33 0.91
C LEU A 52 4.96 12.23 -0.29
N PRO A 53 3.86 13.00 -0.28
CA PRO A 53 3.50 13.89 -1.39
C PRO A 53 4.64 14.83 -1.81
N LYS A 54 5.29 15.48 -0.82
CA LYS A 54 6.41 16.40 -1.05
C LYS A 54 7.58 15.73 -1.76
N PHE A 55 7.93 14.50 -1.36
CA PHE A 55 9.01 13.74 -1.97
C PHE A 55 8.62 13.20 -3.34
N ALA A 56 7.39 12.71 -3.49
CA ALA A 56 6.89 12.19 -4.75
C ALA A 56 6.83 13.28 -5.83
N GLU A 57 6.38 14.50 -5.49
CA GLU A 57 6.37 15.63 -6.43
C GLU A 57 7.77 16.07 -6.85
N LYS A 58 8.70 16.12 -5.89
CA LYS A 58 10.08 16.52 -6.13
C LYS A 58 10.83 15.51 -7.02
N PHE A 59 10.72 14.22 -6.70
CA PHE A 59 11.54 13.18 -7.30
C PHE A 59 10.86 12.41 -8.42
N LYS A 60 9.53 12.52 -8.55
CA LYS A 60 8.69 11.82 -9.54
C LYS A 60 9.09 10.34 -9.65
N PRO A 61 8.91 9.55 -8.58
CA PRO A 61 9.46 8.21 -8.52
C PRO A 61 8.82 7.29 -9.57
N ASP A 62 9.57 6.30 -10.05
CA ASP A 62 8.99 5.26 -10.91
C ASP A 62 8.11 4.35 -10.06
N TRP A 63 8.66 3.91 -8.91
CA TRP A 63 7.99 3.05 -7.94
C TRP A 63 7.99 3.64 -6.53
N ILE A 64 6.89 3.41 -5.82
CA ILE A 64 6.77 3.65 -4.39
C ILE A 64 6.53 2.31 -3.70
N PHE A 65 7.35 1.98 -2.71
CA PHE A 65 7.27 0.75 -1.92
C PHE A 65 6.60 1.05 -0.57
N PRO A 66 5.31 0.70 -0.39
CA PRO A 66 4.59 0.95 0.85
C PRO A 66 4.88 -0.15 1.89
N THR A 67 6.05 -0.10 2.52
CA THR A 67 6.53 -1.14 3.46
C THR A 67 6.20 -0.86 4.93
N ALA A 68 5.69 0.33 5.25
CA ALA A 68 5.22 0.70 6.57
C ALA A 68 3.92 -0.05 6.94
N PRO A 69 3.69 -0.40 8.22
CA PRO A 69 2.51 -1.14 8.67
C PRO A 69 1.26 -0.25 8.81
N ILE A 70 0.99 0.56 7.78
CA ILE A 70 -0.13 1.49 7.66
C ILE A 70 -0.58 1.53 6.20
N HIS A 71 -1.77 2.04 5.92
CA HIS A 71 -2.17 2.33 4.54
C HIS A 71 -1.46 3.60 4.05
N VAL A 72 -0.21 3.45 3.57
CA VAL A 72 0.69 4.55 3.17
C VAL A 72 0.01 5.56 2.25
N VAL A 73 -0.74 5.10 1.26
CA VAL A 73 -1.43 5.97 0.29
C VAL A 73 -2.51 6.83 0.97
N ALA A 74 -3.33 6.24 1.84
CA ALA A 74 -4.34 6.98 2.57
C ALA A 74 -3.70 7.96 3.58
N GLU A 75 -2.64 7.53 4.27
CA GLU A 75 -1.89 8.37 5.20
C GLU A 75 -1.28 9.59 4.50
N ALA A 76 -0.80 9.44 3.26
CA ALA A 76 -0.24 10.53 2.48
C ALA A 76 -1.26 11.62 2.11
N ILE A 77 -2.55 11.29 2.01
CA ILE A 77 -3.57 12.27 1.61
C ILE A 77 -4.45 12.74 2.77
N LYS A 78 -4.36 12.13 3.97
CA LYS A 78 -5.34 12.35 5.04
C LYS A 78 -5.37 13.76 5.65
N HIS A 79 -4.40 14.63 5.38
CA HIS A 79 -4.25 15.92 6.07
C HIS A 79 -5.52 16.81 6.06
N ARG A 80 -6.37 16.69 5.03
CA ARG A 80 -7.66 17.39 4.92
C ARG A 80 -8.88 16.51 5.20
N PHE A 81 -8.68 15.25 5.55
CA PHE A 81 -9.75 14.29 5.70
C PHE A 81 -9.78 13.64 7.08
N LYS A 82 -10.98 13.24 7.47
CA LYS A 82 -11.28 12.36 8.58
C LYS A 82 -11.77 11.00 8.05
N PRO A 83 -11.65 9.93 8.84
CA PRO A 83 -12.24 8.64 8.50
C PRO A 83 -13.74 8.74 8.20
N TRP A 84 -14.17 8.20 7.06
CA TRP A 84 -15.59 8.12 6.69
C TRP A 84 -16.15 6.73 7.05
N ASN A 85 -16.55 6.57 8.31
CA ASN A 85 -16.96 5.26 8.85
C ASN A 85 -18.26 4.74 8.23
N GLU A 86 -19.19 5.60 7.84
CA GLU A 86 -20.46 5.20 7.24
C GLU A 86 -20.22 4.48 5.91
N LYS A 87 -19.24 4.93 5.11
CA LYS A 87 -18.87 4.29 3.85
C LYS A 87 -18.24 2.91 4.04
N VAL A 88 -17.65 2.64 5.20
CA VAL A 88 -17.09 1.31 5.50
C VAL A 88 -18.18 0.24 5.45
N ASN A 89 -19.39 0.53 5.92
CA ASN A 89 -20.50 -0.43 5.87
C ASN A 89 -20.92 -0.76 4.43
N GLU A 90 -20.93 0.24 3.55
CA GLU A 90 -21.21 0.03 2.12
C GLU A 90 -20.11 -0.81 1.45
N ILE A 91 -18.85 -0.52 1.75
CA ILE A 91 -17.70 -1.31 1.26
C ILE A 91 -17.82 -2.77 1.72
N LEU A 92 -18.16 -2.99 3.00
CA LEU A 92 -18.32 -4.34 3.55
C LEU A 92 -19.48 -5.10 2.90
N ALA A 93 -20.59 -4.42 2.59
CA ALA A 93 -21.73 -5.04 1.89
C ALA A 93 -21.37 -5.53 0.48
N GLY A 94 -20.40 -4.89 -0.18
CA GLY A 94 -19.89 -5.31 -1.50
C GLY A 94 -18.84 -6.41 -1.47
N LEU A 95 -18.28 -6.74 -0.30
CA LEU A 95 -17.17 -7.69 -0.16
C LEU A 95 -17.64 -9.04 0.39
N PRO A 96 -17.10 -10.16 -0.13
CA PRO A 96 -17.28 -11.46 0.52
C PRO A 96 -16.68 -11.44 1.94
N MET A 97 -17.48 -11.74 2.96
CA MET A 97 -17.00 -11.76 4.35
C MET A 97 -15.77 -12.66 4.57
N LYS A 98 -15.63 -13.71 3.76
CA LYS A 98 -14.47 -14.63 3.77
C LYS A 98 -13.13 -13.99 3.38
N VAL A 99 -13.12 -12.79 2.82
CA VAL A 99 -11.87 -12.07 2.54
C VAL A 99 -11.60 -10.94 3.53
N VAL A 100 -12.55 -10.59 4.39
CA VAL A 100 -12.38 -9.48 5.34
C VAL A 100 -11.52 -9.94 6.51
N VAL A 101 -10.39 -9.26 6.71
CA VAL A 101 -9.47 -9.48 7.83
C VAL A 101 -9.88 -8.61 9.02
N SER A 102 -10.08 -7.32 8.76
CA SER A 102 -10.50 -6.35 9.77
C SER A 102 -11.18 -5.15 9.14
N ALA A 103 -11.98 -4.44 9.92
CA ALA A 103 -12.61 -3.19 9.53
C ALA A 103 -12.66 -2.23 10.72
N GLY A 104 -12.45 -0.94 10.47
CA GLY A 104 -12.50 0.10 11.48
C GLY A 104 -11.70 1.34 11.09
N LYS A 105 -11.98 2.48 11.75
CA LYS A 105 -11.31 3.77 11.50
C LYS A 105 -11.29 4.15 10.00
N GLY A 106 -12.45 4.04 9.35
CA GLY A 106 -12.60 4.33 7.93
C GLY A 106 -11.90 3.34 6.99
N SER A 107 -11.37 2.22 7.49
CA SER A 107 -10.58 1.28 6.68
C SER A 107 -11.09 -0.16 6.75
N VAL A 108 -10.86 -0.91 5.67
CA VAL A 108 -11.11 -2.35 5.56
C VAL A 108 -9.84 -3.02 5.05
N VAL A 109 -9.36 -4.05 5.75
CA VAL A 109 -8.25 -4.89 5.32
C VAL A 109 -8.82 -6.19 4.76
N VAL A 110 -8.37 -6.58 3.57
CA VAL A 110 -8.82 -7.78 2.87
C VAL A 110 -7.67 -8.68 2.48
N SER A 111 -7.90 -9.99 2.53
CA SER A 111 -6.93 -11.03 2.19
C SER A 111 -7.65 -12.33 1.79
N TYR A 112 -7.17 -12.99 0.73
CA TYR A 112 -7.55 -14.40 0.49
C TYR A 112 -6.88 -15.35 1.48
N ASN A 113 -5.83 -14.91 2.16
CA ASN A 113 -5.13 -15.62 3.23
C ASN A 113 -5.38 -14.91 4.57
N ARG A 114 -6.65 -14.84 5.02
CA ARG A 114 -7.04 -13.99 6.16
C ARG A 114 -6.63 -14.55 7.52
N ASP A 115 -6.61 -15.86 7.66
CA ASP A 115 -6.46 -16.56 8.95
C ASP A 115 -5.03 -17.11 9.18
N GLU A 116 -4.16 -17.04 8.18
CA GLU A 116 -2.81 -17.62 8.24
C GLU A 116 -1.74 -16.60 7.86
N ILE A 117 -0.49 -16.90 8.25
CA ILE A 117 0.67 -16.10 7.87
C ILE A 117 1.15 -16.52 6.47
N CYS A 118 1.39 -15.53 5.60
CA CYS A 118 1.97 -15.81 4.29
C CYS A 118 3.40 -16.34 4.43
N ILE A 119 3.78 -17.26 3.53
CA ILE A 119 5.18 -17.63 3.39
C ILE A 119 6.04 -16.41 3.02
N GLU A 120 7.26 -16.39 3.53
CA GLU A 120 8.23 -15.38 3.17
C GLU A 120 8.53 -15.43 1.67
N ASN A 121 8.70 -14.26 1.05
CA ASN A 121 8.97 -14.14 -0.38
C ASN A 121 7.92 -14.85 -1.26
N CYS A 122 6.64 -14.81 -0.88
CA CYS A 122 5.56 -15.36 -1.71
C CYS A 122 5.52 -14.72 -3.10
N SER A 123 5.46 -15.54 -4.16
CA SER A 123 5.35 -15.12 -5.57
C SER A 123 3.92 -14.84 -6.05
N SER A 124 2.95 -14.85 -5.12
CA SER A 124 1.50 -14.77 -5.42
C SER A 124 1.02 -15.77 -6.50
N PRO A 125 1.35 -17.07 -6.41
CA PRO A 125 0.90 -18.08 -7.37
C PRO A 125 -0.62 -18.23 -7.34
N GLU A 126 -1.27 -18.63 -8.43
CA GLU A 126 -2.74 -18.72 -8.54
C GLU A 126 -3.41 -19.49 -7.39
N VAL A 127 -2.78 -20.58 -6.97
CA VAL A 127 -3.18 -21.39 -5.82
C VAL A 127 -2.29 -21.02 -4.63
N CYS A 128 -2.89 -20.57 -3.53
CA CYS A 128 -2.15 -20.21 -2.33
C CYS A 128 -1.37 -21.42 -1.78
N PRO A 129 -0.06 -21.32 -1.54
CA PRO A 129 0.72 -22.43 -1.00
C PRO A 129 0.34 -22.76 0.46
N VAL A 130 -0.22 -21.80 1.19
CA VAL A 130 -0.65 -21.94 2.60
C VAL A 130 -2.06 -22.53 2.66
N THR A 131 -3.06 -21.78 2.19
CA THR A 131 -4.48 -22.15 2.34
C THR A 131 -5.00 -23.08 1.25
N LYS A 132 -4.21 -23.34 0.20
CA LYS A 132 -4.62 -24.09 -1.00
C LYS A 132 -5.80 -23.49 -1.76
N ILE A 133 -6.21 -22.27 -1.41
CA ILE A 133 -7.27 -21.54 -2.11
C ILE A 133 -6.78 -21.16 -3.50
N LYS A 134 -7.53 -21.58 -4.53
CA LYS A 134 -7.43 -21.00 -5.87
C LYS A 134 -8.20 -19.70 -5.88
N ARG A 135 -7.51 -18.58 -6.11
CA ARG A 135 -8.16 -17.25 -6.09
C ARG A 135 -9.11 -17.11 -7.28
N PRO A 136 -10.35 -16.63 -7.08
CA PRO A 136 -11.30 -16.46 -8.16
C PRO A 136 -10.93 -15.29 -9.09
N CYS A 137 -10.30 -14.25 -8.55
CA CYS A 137 -9.79 -13.08 -9.25
C CYS A 137 -8.64 -12.44 -8.46
N ALA A 138 -8.05 -11.37 -8.97
CA ALA A 138 -7.11 -10.59 -8.18
C ALA A 138 -7.86 -9.71 -7.17
N MET A 139 -7.26 -9.49 -5.98
CA MET A 139 -7.89 -8.67 -4.93
C MET A 139 -8.23 -7.25 -5.41
N PHE A 140 -7.38 -6.63 -6.23
CA PHE A 140 -7.69 -5.31 -6.80
C PHE A 140 -8.91 -5.31 -7.73
N GLU A 141 -9.23 -6.43 -8.40
CA GLU A 141 -10.43 -6.57 -9.23
C GLU A 141 -11.67 -6.74 -8.36
N LEU A 142 -11.56 -7.56 -7.30
CA LEU A 142 -12.63 -7.72 -6.31
C LEU A 142 -12.98 -6.38 -5.66
N ILE A 143 -11.98 -5.58 -5.29
CA ILE A 143 -12.21 -4.25 -4.70
C ILE A 143 -12.89 -3.31 -5.69
N LYS A 144 -12.44 -3.26 -6.96
CA LYS A 144 -13.09 -2.45 -8.00
C LYS A 144 -14.55 -2.84 -8.21
N PHE A 145 -14.86 -4.13 -8.14
CA PHE A 145 -16.23 -4.63 -8.22
C PHE A 145 -17.06 -4.25 -6.99
N ALA A 146 -16.52 -4.46 -5.78
CA ALA A 146 -17.21 -4.19 -4.52
C ALA A 146 -17.42 -2.68 -4.27
N CYS A 147 -16.52 -1.83 -4.74
CA CYS A 147 -16.54 -0.39 -4.55
C CYS A 147 -16.04 0.31 -5.82
N ASN A 148 -16.94 0.50 -6.78
CA ASN A 148 -16.60 1.07 -8.10
C ASN A 148 -16.02 2.50 -8.03
N GLU A 149 -16.39 3.28 -7.01
CA GLU A 149 -15.84 4.63 -6.79
C GLU A 149 -14.41 4.64 -6.20
N ALA A 150 -13.90 3.48 -5.73
CA ALA A 150 -12.59 3.40 -5.12
C ALA A 150 -11.48 3.67 -6.14
N LYS A 151 -10.56 4.54 -5.76
CA LYS A 151 -9.29 4.77 -6.47
C LYS A 151 -8.30 3.70 -6.07
N VAL A 152 -8.25 2.62 -6.85
CA VAL A 152 -7.43 1.44 -6.57
C VAL A 152 -6.05 1.56 -7.22
N LEU A 153 -5.02 1.73 -6.41
CA LEU A 153 -3.62 1.64 -6.81
C LEU A 153 -3.16 0.19 -6.71
N VAL A 154 -2.73 -0.36 -7.83
CA VAL A 154 -2.30 -1.76 -7.88
C VAL A 154 -0.88 -1.87 -7.30
N SER A 155 -0.72 -2.70 -6.27
CA SER A 155 0.59 -3.12 -5.77
C SER A 155 1.14 -4.21 -6.70
N HIS A 156 2.01 -3.80 -7.61
CA HIS A 156 2.69 -4.66 -8.56
C HIS A 156 3.78 -5.46 -7.87
N GLN A 157 3.75 -6.76 -8.08
CA GLN A 157 4.80 -7.64 -7.59
C GLN A 157 6.04 -7.52 -8.46
N LEU A 158 7.10 -6.91 -7.93
CA LEU A 158 8.37 -6.71 -8.64
C LEU A 158 9.36 -7.87 -8.40
N ALA A 159 9.22 -8.55 -7.26
CA ALA A 159 9.91 -9.79 -6.93
C ALA A 159 9.09 -10.59 -5.90
N PRO A 160 9.40 -11.87 -5.66
CA PRO A 160 8.73 -12.64 -4.60
C PRO A 160 8.81 -11.90 -3.24
N GLY A 161 7.64 -11.60 -2.65
CA GLY A 161 7.53 -10.81 -1.41
C GLY A 161 7.75 -9.30 -1.51
N ILE A 162 7.95 -8.74 -2.70
CA ILE A 162 8.21 -7.31 -2.91
C ILE A 162 7.15 -6.71 -3.83
N GLY A 163 6.34 -5.82 -3.27
CA GLY A 163 5.29 -5.09 -3.96
C GLY A 163 5.54 -3.58 -3.98
N ALA A 164 5.19 -2.93 -5.08
CA ALA A 164 5.27 -1.48 -5.22
C ALA A 164 4.10 -0.94 -6.04
N ILE A 165 3.70 0.30 -5.78
CA ILE A 165 2.75 1.05 -6.60
C ILE A 165 3.53 1.96 -7.55
N LYS A 166 2.94 2.28 -8.71
CA LYS A 166 3.56 3.23 -9.62
C LYS A 166 3.49 4.65 -9.07
N GLY A 167 4.57 5.40 -9.18
CA GLY A 167 4.59 6.79 -8.73
C GLY A 167 3.67 7.71 -9.56
N GLU A 168 3.51 7.44 -10.87
CA GLU A 168 2.60 8.20 -11.73
C GLU A 168 1.13 8.11 -11.28
N GLU A 169 0.68 6.91 -10.87
CA GLU A 169 -0.69 6.68 -10.37
C GLU A 169 -0.89 7.35 -9.01
N PHE A 170 0.13 7.31 -8.14
CA PHE A 170 0.10 8.02 -6.86
C PHE A 170 0.01 9.54 -7.07
N LEU A 171 0.83 10.12 -7.96
CA LEU A 171 0.77 11.55 -8.28
C LEU A 171 -0.56 11.96 -8.89
N ALA A 172 -1.20 11.10 -9.70
CA ALA A 172 -2.55 11.33 -10.20
C ALA A 172 -3.58 11.35 -9.06
N LEU A 173 -3.49 10.39 -8.14
CA LEU A 173 -4.35 10.34 -6.95
C LEU A 173 -4.24 11.61 -6.10
N LEU A 174 -3.02 12.15 -5.89
CA LEU A 174 -2.83 13.38 -5.11
C LEU A 174 -3.65 14.55 -5.68
N ARG A 175 -3.58 14.76 -7.01
CA ARG A 175 -4.33 15.83 -7.70
C ARG A 175 -5.84 15.66 -7.59
N GLU A 176 -6.33 14.42 -7.60
CA GLU A 176 -7.74 14.12 -7.38
C GLU A 176 -8.16 14.39 -5.93
N ALA A 177 -7.33 13.97 -4.96
CA ALA A 177 -7.58 14.15 -3.54
C ALA A 177 -7.63 15.63 -3.13
N GLU A 178 -6.82 16.51 -3.74
CA GLU A 178 -6.86 17.96 -3.48
C GLU A 178 -8.23 18.61 -3.73
N ARG A 179 -9.01 18.05 -4.64
CA ARG A 179 -10.30 18.60 -5.09
C ARG A 179 -11.49 17.85 -4.52
N ALA A 180 -11.26 16.74 -3.83
CA ALA A 180 -12.31 15.87 -3.33
C ALA A 180 -12.76 16.26 -1.93
N GLU A 181 -14.07 16.24 -1.68
CA GLU A 181 -14.63 16.30 -0.32
C GLU A 181 -14.71 14.90 0.32
N LYS A 182 -14.81 13.87 -0.52
CA LYS A 182 -14.89 12.46 -0.14
C LYS A 182 -14.04 11.65 -1.10
N ILE A 183 -13.30 10.69 -0.58
CA ILE A 183 -12.47 9.80 -1.40
C ILE A 183 -12.39 8.42 -0.77
N VAL A 184 -12.51 7.39 -1.60
CA VAL A 184 -12.19 6.01 -1.23
C VAL A 184 -10.94 5.63 -2.00
N VAL A 185 -9.88 5.27 -1.29
CA VAL A 185 -8.59 4.85 -1.87
C VAL A 185 -8.36 3.41 -1.48
N ALA A 186 -7.77 2.62 -2.37
CA ALA A 186 -7.30 1.29 -2.04
C ALA A 186 -5.90 1.04 -2.58
N THR A 187 -5.12 0.26 -1.85
CA THR A 187 -3.87 -0.33 -2.33
C THR A 187 -4.01 -1.84 -2.28
N ALA A 188 -3.86 -2.53 -3.41
CA ALA A 188 -4.08 -3.98 -3.45
C ALA A 188 -3.19 -4.71 -4.47
N CYS A 189 -2.71 -5.89 -4.08
CA CYS A 189 -2.04 -6.83 -4.97
C CYS A 189 -3.02 -7.92 -5.45
N LYS A 190 -2.52 -9.06 -5.93
CA LYS A 190 -3.37 -10.20 -6.30
C LYS A 190 -4.00 -10.89 -5.08
N CYS A 191 -3.42 -10.75 -3.89
CA CYS A 191 -3.82 -11.52 -2.70
C CYS A 191 -4.38 -10.69 -1.54
N HIS A 192 -3.83 -9.48 -1.33
CA HIS A 192 -4.13 -8.62 -0.18
C HIS A 192 -4.53 -7.23 -0.66
N GLY A 193 -5.30 -6.52 0.15
CA GLY A 193 -5.61 -5.13 -0.09
C GLY A 193 -6.01 -4.40 1.18
N VAL A 194 -5.88 -3.07 1.15
CA VAL A 194 -6.41 -2.17 2.17
C VAL A 194 -7.22 -1.11 1.45
N ILE A 195 -8.43 -0.86 1.93
CA ILE A 195 -9.36 0.15 1.44
C ILE A 195 -9.54 1.16 2.55
N THR A 196 -9.46 2.46 2.26
CA THR A 196 -9.71 3.52 3.23
C THR A 196 -10.63 4.57 2.64
N ALA A 197 -11.73 4.85 3.34
CA ALA A 197 -12.70 5.88 3.03
C ALA A 197 -12.44 7.12 3.91
N LEU A 198 -12.40 8.28 3.26
CA LEU A 198 -12.02 9.56 3.82
C LEU A 198 -13.03 10.64 3.41
N ARG A 199 -13.35 11.57 4.31
CA ARG A 199 -14.19 12.76 4.05
C ARG A 199 -13.67 13.97 4.80
N THR A 200 -13.84 15.18 4.28
CA THR A 200 -13.49 16.43 4.98
C THR A 200 -14.27 16.61 6.28
#